data_AF-A0AAP9IRR1-F1
#
_entry.id   AF-A0AAP9IRR1-F1
#
_cell.length_a   1.000
_cell.length_b   1.000
_cell.length_c   1.000
_cell.angle_alpha   90.00
_cell.angle_beta   90.00
_cell.angle_gamma   90.00
#
_symmetry.space_group_name_H-M   'P 1'
#
loop_
_entity.id
_entity.type
_entity.pdbx_description
1 polymer ?
#
loop_
_entity_poly.entity_id
_entity_poly.type
_entity_poly.pdbx_seq_one_letter_code
_entity_poly.pdbx_strand_id
1 'polypeptide(L)' 'MKVETISFVKKNAATLDLSEPILVTQNGIPAYVIESYEQQQEREDAIALLKLLTLSEKDKAEGKVFSKDQLLDGLND' A
#
# COMPACT_ATOMS: atom_id res chain seq x y z
N MET A 1 -0.70 7.55 14.78
CA MET A 1 -0.35 6.13 15.00
C MET A 1 -0.32 5.87 16.50
N LYS A 2 -1.15 4.94 16.98
CA LYS A 2 -1.23 4.56 18.40
C LYS A 2 -0.20 3.47 18.70
N VAL A 3 0.27 3.37 19.94
CA VAL A 3 1.20 2.31 20.37
C VAL A 3 0.55 1.52 21.50
N GLU A 4 0.41 0.21 21.32
CA GLU A 4 -0.26 -0.66 22.29
C GLU A 4 0.58 -1.91 22.58
N THR A 5 0.32 -2.55 23.72
CA THR A 5 0.94 -3.83 24.05
C THR A 5 0.17 -5.00 23.45
N ILE A 6 0.86 -6.12 23.19
CA ILE A 6 0.19 -7.36 22.78
C ILE A 6 -0.90 -7.81 23.77
N SER A 7 -0.72 -7.54 25.07
CA SER A 7 -1.72 -7.84 26.10
C SER A 7 -2.99 -7.01 25.96
N PHE A 8 -2.87 -5.71 25.62
CA PHE A 8 -4.00 -4.85 25.34
C PHE A 8 -4.78 -5.33 24.11
N VAL A 9 -4.06 -5.65 23.02
CA VAL A 9 -4.66 -6.14 21.77
C VAL A 9 -5.46 -7.41 22.03
N LYS A 10 -4.90 -8.39 22.74
CA LYS A 10 -5.60 -9.65 23.07
C LYS A 10 -6.89 -9.43 23.86
N LYS A 11 -6.90 -8.47 24.79
CA LYS A 11 -8.08 -8.18 25.64
C LYS A 11 -9.18 -7.44 24.88
N ASN A 12 -8.82 -6.60 23.91
CA ASN A 12 -9.73 -5.68 23.25
C ASN A 12 -9.92 -5.98 21.75
N ALA A 13 -9.55 -7.17 21.28
CA ALA A 13 -9.46 -7.51 19.85
C ALA A 13 -10.76 -7.27 19.07
N ALA A 14 -11.92 -7.50 19.69
CA ALA A 14 -13.22 -7.32 19.05
C ALA A 14 -13.65 -5.85 18.89
N THR A 15 -12.99 -4.91 19.55
CA THR A 15 -13.40 -3.50 19.65
C THR A 15 -12.25 -2.53 19.40
N LEU A 16 -11.20 -2.97 18.68
CA LEU A 16 -10.08 -2.10 18.36
C LEU A 16 -10.54 -0.97 17.43
N ASP A 17 -10.26 0.27 17.83
CA ASP A 17 -10.44 1.44 16.97
C ASP A 17 -9.21 1.60 16.06
N LEU A 18 -9.40 1.23 14.79
CA LEU A 18 -8.40 1.26 13.72
C LEU A 18 -8.58 2.48 12.79
N SER A 19 -9.16 3.57 13.27
CA SER A 19 -9.14 4.87 12.55
C SER A 19 -7.71 5.33 12.23
N GLU A 20 -6.74 4.97 13.08
CA GLU A 20 -5.32 5.02 12.79
C GLU A 20 -4.67 3.66 13.07
N PRO A 21 -3.57 3.31 12.38
CA PRO A 21 -2.83 2.08 12.66
C PRO A 21 -2.32 2.03 14.11
N ILE A 22 -2.28 0.82 14.66
CA ILE A 22 -1.76 0.50 15.98
C ILE A 22 -0.42 -0.21 15.83
N LEU A 23 0.65 0.39 16.35
CA LEU A 23 1.93 -0.28 16.53
C LEU A 23 1.87 -1.15 17.78
N VAL A 24 2.02 -2.46 17.60
CA VAL A 24 1.96 -3.42 18.69
C VAL A 24 3.37 -3.71 19.20
N THR A 25 3.52 -3.66 20.52
CA THR A 25 4.77 -3.94 21.23
C THR A 25 4.68 -5.23 22.04
N GLN A 26 5.81 -5.93 22.13
CA GLN A 26 6.01 -7.07 23.02
C GLN A 26 7.28 -6.84 23.82
N ASN A 27 7.16 -6.84 25.15
CA ASN A 27 8.26 -6.51 26.07
C ASN A 27 8.91 -5.15 25.74
N GLY A 28 8.10 -4.17 25.33
CA GLY A 28 8.56 -2.83 24.93
C GLY A 28 9.17 -2.73 23.52
N ILE A 29 9.30 -3.84 22.80
CA ILE A 29 9.87 -3.87 21.44
C ILE A 29 8.72 -3.88 20.42
N PRO A 30 8.73 -3.00 19.40
CA PRO A 30 7.78 -3.05 18.29
C PRO A 30 7.84 -4.40 17.56
N ALA A 31 6.69 -5.02 17.32
CA ALA A 31 6.60 -6.36 16.74
C ALA A 31 5.75 -6.40 15.46
N TYR A 32 4.60 -5.73 15.44
CA TYR A 32 3.68 -5.71 14.29
C TYR A 32 2.87 -4.43 14.27
N VAL A 33 2.25 -4.12 13.12
CA VAL A 33 1.25 -3.05 12.98
C VAL A 33 -0.09 -3.69 12.66
N ILE A 34 -1.16 -3.24 13.31
CA ILE A 34 -2.54 -3.59 12.99
C ILE A 34 -3.18 -2.36 12.35
N GLU A 35 -3.73 -2.52 11.16
CA GLU A 35 -4.46 -1.49 10.41
C GLU A 35 -5.80 -2.03 9.93
N SER A 36 -6.71 -1.14 9.53
CA SER A 36 -7.95 -1.56 8.88
C SER A 36 -7.67 -2.11 7.48
N TYR A 37 -8.52 -3.05 7.02
CA TYR A 37 -8.38 -3.61 5.67
C TYR A 37 -8.51 -2.54 4.59
N GLU A 38 -9.43 -1.59 4.76
CA GLU A 38 -9.63 -0.49 3.81
C GLU A 38 -8.37 0.38 3.66
N GLN A 39 -7.75 0.80 4.77
CA GLN A 39 -6.49 1.56 4.75
C GLN A 39 -5.35 0.75 4.14
N GLN A 40 -5.29 -0.56 4.39
CA GLN A 40 -4.31 -1.43 3.75
C GLN A 40 -4.49 -1.42 2.22
N GLN A 41 -5.72 -1.61 1.73
CA GLN A 41 -6.00 -1.62 0.29
C GLN A 41 -5.65 -0.28 -0.36
N GLU A 42 -6.07 0.83 0.26
CA GLU A 42 -5.76 2.18 -0.24
C GLU A 42 -4.23 2.40 -0.33
N ARG A 43 -3.48 1.94 0.67
CA ARG A 43 -2.02 2.01 0.67
C ARG A 43 -1.39 1.15 -0.42
N GLU A 44 -1.86 -0.09 -0.61
CA GLU A 44 -1.36 -0.98 -1.66
C GLU A 44 -1.65 -0.43 -3.06
N ASP A 45 -2.84 0.13 -3.28
CA ASP A 45 -3.23 0.77 -4.55
C ASP A 45 -2.36 2.00 -4.85
N ALA A 46 -2.10 2.84 -3.84
CA ALA A 46 -1.21 3.99 -3.97
C ALA A 46 0.22 3.55 -4.33
N ILE A 47 0.74 2.50 -3.69
CA ILE A 47 2.06 1.94 -4.02
C ILE A 47 2.09 1.39 -5.45
N ALA A 48 1.04 0.69 -5.88
CA ALA A 48 0.93 0.17 -7.24
C ALA A 48 0.96 1.30 -8.26
N LEU A 49 0.20 2.37 -8.04
CA LEU A 49 0.21 3.56 -8.90
C LEU A 49 1.60 4.21 -8.96
N LEU A 50 2.27 4.38 -7.82
CA LEU A 50 3.64 4.93 -7.79
C LEU A 50 4.64 4.07 -8.57
N LYS A 51 4.50 2.74 -8.51
CA LYS A 51 5.31 1.81 -9.31
C LYS A 51 5.04 1.99 -10.81
N LEU A 52 3.77 2.07 -11.21
CA LEU A 52 3.39 2.32 -12.61
C LEU A 52 3.96 3.65 -13.12
N LEU A 53 3.88 4.71 -12.33
CA LEU A 53 4.46 6.02 -12.68
C LEU A 53 5.98 5.93 -12.82
N THR A 54 6.65 5.26 -11.90
CA THR A 54 8.12 5.08 -11.95
C THR A 54 8.55 4.29 -13.19
N LEU A 55 7.83 3.22 -13.53
CA LEU A 55 8.06 2.46 -14.76
C LEU A 55 7.82 3.33 -16.00
N SER A 56 6.73 4.10 -16.01
CA SER A 56 6.38 4.99 -17.12
C SER A 56 7.44 6.08 -17.35
N GLU A 57 7.97 6.69 -16.28
CA GLU A 57 9.06 7.67 -16.39
C GLU A 57 10.35 7.04 -16.92
N LYS A 58 10.66 5.81 -16.50
CA LYS A 58 11.80 5.06 -17.05
C LYS A 58 11.62 4.76 -18.54
N ASP A 59 10.47 4.24 -18.95
CA ASP A 59 10.18 3.92 -20.35
C ASP A 59 10.25 5.17 -21.23
N LYS A 60 9.75 6.30 -20.74
CA LYS A 60 9.89 7.60 -21.40
C LYS A 60 11.35 8.03 -21.58
N ALA A 61 12.17 7.90 -20.53
CA ALA A 61 13.59 8.24 -20.60
C ALA A 61 14.38 7.33 -21.56
N GLU A 62 13.98 6.07 -21.69
CA GLU A 62 14.58 5.09 -22.60
C GLU A 62 13.97 5.15 -24.02
N GLY A 63 13.00 6.03 -24.28
CA GLY A 63 12.32 6.14 -25.58
C GLY A 63 11.37 4.98 -25.90
N LYS A 64 11.02 4.16 -24.91
CA LYS A 64 10.08 3.02 -25.02
C LYS A 64 8.63 3.49 -24.92
N VAL A 65 8.24 4.37 -25.84
CA VAL A 65 6.89 4.96 -25.87
C VAL A 65 6.24 4.69 -27.22
N PHE A 66 4.92 4.59 -27.22
CA PHE A 66 4.12 4.47 -28.43
C PHE A 66 3.49 5.82 -28.78
N SER A 67 3.46 6.14 -30.08
CA SER A 67 2.54 7.16 -30.58
C SER A 67 1.11 6.65 -30.52
N LYS A 68 0.13 7.56 -30.66
CA LYS A 68 -1.29 7.21 -30.73
C LYS A 68 -1.56 6.15 -31.82
N ASP A 69 -1.01 6.35 -33.02
CA ASP A 69 -1.27 5.48 -34.17
C ASP A 69 -0.68 4.08 -33.93
N GLN A 70 0.56 4.01 -33.43
CA GLN A 70 1.21 2.74 -33.07
C GLN A 70 0.44 1.96 -32.00
N LEU A 71 -0.14 2.65 -31.02
CA LEU A 71 -0.96 2.03 -29.99
C LEU A 71 -2.27 1.47 -30.55
N LEU A 72 -2.98 2.24 -31.40
CA LEU A 72 -4.24 1.81 -31.98
C LEU A 72 -4.07 0.64 -32.95
N ASP A 73 -3.00 0.64 -33.74
CA ASP A 73 -2.69 -0.45 -34.66
C ASP A 73 -2.49 -1.77 -33.90
N GLY A 74 -1.80 -1.74 -32.75
CA GLY A 74 -1.55 -2.92 -31.92
C GLY A 74 -2.74 -3.47 -31.13
N LEU A 75 -3.90 -2.79 -31.14
CA LEU A 75 -5.13 -3.25 -30.48
C LEU A 75 -6.10 -3.94 -31.44
N ASN A 76 -5.82 -3.93 -32.75
CA ASN A 76 -6.69 -4.50 -33.79
C ASN A 76 -6.33 -5.94 -34.19
N ASP A 77 -5.34 -6.55 -33.52
CA ASP A 77 -4.96 -7.97 -33.62
C ASP A 77 -5.62 -8.81 -32.51
#